data_AF-C5I4D7-F1
#
_entry.id   AF-C5I4D7-F1
#
_cell.length_a   1.000
_cell.length_b   1.000
_cell.length_c   1.000
_cell.angle_alpha   90.00
_cell.angle_beta   90.00
_cell.angle_gamma   90.00
#
_symmetry.space_group_name_H-M   'P 1'
#
loop_
_entity.id
_entity.type
_entity.pdbx_description
1 polymer ?
#
loop_
_entity_poly.entity_id
_entity_poly.type
_entity_poly.pdbx_seq_one_letter_code
_entity_poly.pdbx_strand_id
1 'polypeptide(L)'
;LEKEVAKLEKDVEGFKESDGEYAEFYLEAAEKDLATKKAELAEAKIKATTKKAELEKAEAELENLLSTLDPEGKTQDELDKETAEAELNKKVEALQNKVAELEEELSKLEDNLKVAETNNVEDYIKEGLEEAIATKQAELEKTQKALDTALNELGPDGDEEETPAPAPKPEKPAPAPAPKPEQPAPAPKPEKSADQQAEEDYARRSEEEYNRLTQQQPPKAEKPAPAPA
;
A
#
# COMPACT_ATOMS: atom_id res chain seq x y z
N LEU A 1 -36.77 44.49 7.99
CA LEU A 1 -35.70 45.49 8.14
C LEU A 1 -35.56 46.43 6.94
N GLU A 2 -34.89 46.14 5.83
CA GLU A 2 -34.73 47.16 4.74
C GLU A 2 -36.06 47.67 4.16
N LYS A 3 -36.97 46.76 3.79
CA LYS A 3 -38.32 47.12 3.31
C LYS A 3 -39.17 47.84 4.36
N GLU A 4 -38.87 47.61 5.63
CA GLU A 4 -39.61 48.16 6.78
C GLU A 4 -39.11 49.56 7.13
N VAL A 5 -37.79 49.79 7.06
CA VAL A 5 -37.18 51.12 7.10
C VAL A 5 -37.70 51.97 5.94
N ALA A 6 -37.72 51.45 4.71
CA ALA A 6 -38.25 52.19 3.55
C ALA A 6 -39.74 52.55 3.70
N LYS A 7 -40.53 51.68 4.35
CA LYS A 7 -41.93 51.97 4.66
C LYS A 7 -42.05 53.07 5.72
N LEU A 8 -41.27 52.99 6.80
CA LEU A 8 -41.27 54.00 7.86
C LEU A 8 -40.74 55.36 7.39
N GLU A 9 -39.79 55.40 6.46
CA GLU A 9 -39.35 56.66 5.82
C GLU A 9 -40.50 57.34 5.08
N LYS A 10 -41.28 56.55 4.34
CA LYS A 10 -42.47 57.04 3.64
C LYS A 10 -43.57 57.49 4.60
N ASP A 11 -43.78 56.75 5.69
CA ASP A 11 -44.77 57.11 6.71
C ASP A 11 -44.37 58.43 7.42
N VAL A 12 -43.08 58.59 7.78
CA VAL A 12 -42.53 59.84 8.34
C VAL A 12 -42.71 61.02 7.38
N GLU A 13 -42.43 60.83 6.08
CA GLU A 13 -42.63 61.87 5.07
C GLU A 13 -44.11 62.26 4.93
N GLY A 14 -45.02 61.28 4.94
CA GLY A 14 -46.47 61.53 4.93
C GLY A 14 -46.96 62.28 6.17
N PHE A 15 -46.37 62.06 7.35
CA PHE A 15 -46.71 62.81 8.56
C PHE A 15 -46.18 64.26 8.54
N LYS A 16 -45.06 64.54 7.83
CA LYS A 16 -44.52 65.90 7.66
C LYS A 16 -45.42 66.78 6.79
N GLU A 17 -46.14 66.16 5.85
CA GLU A 17 -47.09 66.84 4.96
C GLU A 17 -48.51 66.95 5.55
N SER A 18 -48.72 66.49 6.78
CA SER A 18 -50.04 66.44 7.42
C SER A 18 -50.30 67.64 8.33
N ASP A 19 -51.38 68.39 8.07
CA ASP A 19 -51.83 69.52 8.91
C ASP A 19 -52.77 69.09 10.07
N GLY A 20 -52.69 67.82 10.50
CA GLY A 20 -53.56 67.28 11.55
C GLY A 20 -53.21 67.77 12.95
N GLU A 21 -54.21 67.98 13.82
CA GLU A 21 -54.06 68.48 15.20
C GLU A 21 -53.13 67.62 16.09
N TYR A 22 -52.89 66.36 15.71
CA TYR A 22 -51.98 65.41 16.38
C TYR A 22 -50.77 65.01 15.53
N ALA A 23 -50.57 65.63 14.35
CA ALA A 23 -49.55 65.21 13.38
C ALA A 23 -48.13 65.27 13.97
N GLU A 24 -47.81 66.28 14.79
CA GLU A 24 -46.50 66.40 15.46
C GLU A 24 -46.22 65.22 16.42
N PHE A 25 -47.23 64.76 17.15
CA PHE A 25 -47.08 63.64 18.09
C PHE A 25 -46.83 62.31 17.37
N TYR A 26 -47.52 62.08 16.25
CA TYR A 26 -47.32 60.89 15.41
C TYR A 26 -46.00 60.96 14.62
N LEU A 27 -45.58 62.16 14.22
CA LEU A 27 -44.29 62.39 13.58
C LEU A 27 -43.13 62.01 14.51
N GLU A 28 -43.13 62.51 15.75
CA GLU A 28 -42.07 62.22 16.72
C GLU A 28 -41.99 60.72 17.06
N ALA A 29 -43.14 60.05 17.17
CA ALA A 29 -43.20 58.60 17.34
C ALA A 29 -42.64 57.84 16.11
N ALA A 30 -43.03 58.25 14.90
CA ALA A 30 -42.57 57.62 13.66
C ALA A 30 -41.06 57.84 13.40
N GLU A 31 -40.53 59.03 13.74
CA GLU A 31 -39.10 59.33 13.65
C GLU A 31 -38.28 58.49 14.64
N LYS A 32 -38.79 58.28 15.85
CA LYS A 32 -38.16 57.42 16.87
C LYS A 32 -38.15 55.95 16.46
N ASP A 33 -39.26 55.45 15.91
CA ASP A 33 -39.36 54.08 15.39
C ASP A 33 -38.44 53.88 14.18
N LEU A 34 -38.38 54.87 13.27
CA LEU A 34 -37.48 54.86 12.13
C LEU A 34 -36.01 54.84 12.57
N ALA A 35 -35.63 55.66 13.55
CA ALA A 35 -34.27 55.69 14.10
C ALA A 35 -33.89 54.34 14.72
N THR A 36 -34.81 53.73 15.48
CA THR A 36 -34.62 52.41 16.08
C THR A 36 -34.43 51.33 15.02
N LYS A 37 -35.29 51.32 13.98
CA LYS A 37 -35.19 50.34 12.89
C LYS A 37 -33.97 50.52 12.01
N LYS A 38 -33.49 51.76 11.82
CA LYS A 38 -32.21 52.04 11.14
C LYS A 38 -31.02 51.53 11.94
N ALA A 39 -31.04 51.67 13.26
CA ALA A 39 -29.99 51.12 14.14
C ALA A 39 -29.97 49.58 14.10
N GLU A 40 -31.13 48.92 14.19
CA GLU A 40 -31.23 47.45 14.06
C GLU A 40 -30.73 46.95 12.69
N LEU A 41 -31.06 47.67 11.61
CA LEU A 41 -30.58 47.34 10.27
C LEU A 41 -29.06 47.50 10.15
N ALA A 42 -28.49 48.55 10.74
CA ALA A 42 -27.04 48.76 10.76
C ALA A 42 -26.31 47.65 11.55
N GLU A 43 -26.82 47.29 12.72
CA GLU A 43 -26.29 46.19 13.54
C GLU A 43 -26.39 44.85 12.81
N ALA A 44 -27.52 44.57 12.14
CA ALA A 44 -27.69 43.36 11.35
C ALA A 44 -26.71 43.29 10.16
N LYS A 45 -26.44 44.42 9.51
CA LYS A 45 -25.43 44.51 8.43
C LYS A 45 -24.02 44.27 8.96
N ILE A 46 -23.66 44.87 10.09
CA ILE A 46 -22.36 44.66 10.74
C ILE A 46 -22.18 43.17 11.11
N LYS A 47 -23.20 42.56 11.73
CA LYS A 47 -23.16 41.14 12.10
C LYS A 47 -23.04 40.23 10.88
N ALA A 48 -23.72 40.54 9.79
CA ALA A 48 -23.62 39.80 8.53
C ALA A 48 -22.22 39.93 7.91
N THR A 49 -21.63 41.12 7.90
CA THR A 49 -20.26 41.33 7.38
C THR A 49 -19.22 40.65 8.24
N THR A 50 -19.36 40.67 9.57
CA THR A 50 -18.46 39.96 10.49
C THR A 50 -18.55 38.46 10.30
N LYS A 51 -19.76 37.89 10.23
CA LYS A 51 -19.92 36.46 9.92
C LYS A 51 -19.35 36.07 8.57
N LYS A 52 -19.50 36.93 7.56
CA LYS A 52 -18.92 36.70 6.23
C LYS A 52 -17.39 36.67 6.29
N ALA A 53 -16.77 37.59 7.02
CA ALA A 53 -15.32 37.60 7.22
C ALA A 53 -14.81 36.41 8.05
N GLU A 54 -15.57 35.96 9.06
CA GLU A 54 -15.25 34.75 9.81
C GLU A 54 -15.35 33.49 8.94
N LEU A 55 -16.37 33.41 8.08
CA LEU A 55 -16.55 32.31 7.14
C LEU A 55 -15.41 32.27 6.11
N GLU A 56 -15.04 33.42 5.53
CA GLU A 56 -13.92 33.53 4.60
C GLU A 56 -12.58 33.16 5.26
N LYS A 57 -12.40 33.51 6.54
CA LYS A 57 -11.23 33.07 7.32
C LYS A 57 -11.25 31.55 7.57
N ALA A 58 -12.42 30.97 7.87
CA ALA A 58 -12.57 29.53 8.06
C ALA A 58 -12.36 28.77 6.74
N GLU A 59 -12.81 29.30 5.61
CA GLU A 59 -12.56 28.74 4.28
C GLU A 59 -11.06 28.77 3.94
N ALA A 60 -10.37 29.88 4.20
CA ALA A 60 -8.92 29.97 3.99
C ALA A 60 -8.12 29.06 4.95
N GLU A 61 -8.60 28.85 6.18
CA GLU A 61 -8.01 27.91 7.13
C GLU A 61 -8.23 26.46 6.69
N LEU A 62 -9.41 26.13 6.16
CA LEU A 62 -9.69 24.83 5.54
C LEU A 62 -8.87 24.59 4.28
N GLU A 63 -8.67 25.60 3.43
CA GLU A 63 -7.83 25.49 2.23
C GLU A 63 -6.34 25.30 2.60
N ASN A 64 -5.84 26.01 3.61
CA ASN A 64 -4.50 25.77 4.14
C ASN A 64 -4.38 24.37 4.76
N LEU A 65 -5.36 23.93 5.54
CA LEU A 65 -5.39 22.55 6.07
C LEU A 65 -5.40 21.54 4.93
N LEU A 66 -6.23 21.74 3.91
CA LEU A 66 -6.33 20.89 2.72
C LEU A 66 -5.07 20.93 1.84
N SER A 67 -4.28 22.01 1.92
CA SER A 67 -2.96 22.11 1.27
C SER A 67 -1.83 21.53 2.11
N THR A 68 -2.01 21.37 3.42
CA THR A 68 -1.07 20.67 4.32
C THR A 68 -1.35 19.17 4.42
N LEU A 69 -2.60 18.78 4.22
CA LEU A 69 -2.91 17.43 3.76
C LEU A 69 -2.37 17.36 2.33
N ASP A 70 -1.46 16.42 2.09
CA ASP A 70 -0.98 16.11 0.74
C ASP A 70 -2.18 16.06 -0.24
N PRO A 71 -2.07 16.59 -1.48
CA PRO A 71 -3.08 16.31 -2.51
C PRO A 71 -3.24 14.81 -2.80
N GLU A 72 -2.31 13.98 -2.30
CA GLU A 72 -2.37 12.53 -2.18
C GLU A 72 -2.71 12.12 -0.73
N GLY A 73 -3.85 12.58 -0.20
CA GLY A 73 -4.33 12.10 1.08
C GLY A 73 -4.44 10.59 1.03
N LYS A 74 -3.61 9.87 1.82
CA LYS A 74 -3.68 8.42 1.94
C LYS A 74 -5.13 8.01 2.12
N THR A 75 -5.66 7.25 1.18
CA THR A 75 -7.01 6.71 1.29
C THR A 75 -7.08 5.81 2.54
N GLN A 76 -8.28 5.54 3.05
CA GLN A 76 -8.43 4.54 4.11
C GLN A 76 -7.75 3.21 3.72
N ASP A 77 -7.83 2.84 2.43
CA ASP A 77 -7.15 1.67 1.87
C ASP A 77 -5.62 1.76 1.98
N GLU A 78 -5.00 2.93 1.80
CA GLU A 78 -3.55 3.11 2.00
C GLU A 78 -3.14 3.05 3.48
N LEU A 79 -4.00 3.51 4.39
CA LEU A 79 -3.76 3.40 5.83
C LEU A 79 -3.94 1.96 6.33
N ASP A 80 -4.93 1.24 5.79
CA ASP A 80 -5.16 -0.18 6.06
C ASP A 80 -4.02 -1.02 5.48
N LYS A 81 -3.52 -0.68 4.28
CA LYS A 81 -2.32 -1.28 3.68
C LYS A 81 -1.07 -1.03 4.52
N GLU A 82 -0.82 0.20 4.96
CA GLU A 82 0.32 0.52 5.84
C GLU A 82 0.24 -0.24 7.17
N THR A 83 -0.97 -0.41 7.71
CA THR A 83 -1.19 -1.21 8.92
C THR A 83 -0.91 -2.69 8.68
N ALA A 84 -1.39 -3.24 7.55
CA ALA A 84 -1.13 -4.63 7.16
C ALA A 84 0.37 -4.89 6.93
N GLU A 85 1.06 -3.98 6.24
CA GLU A 85 2.52 -4.03 6.04
C GLU A 85 3.27 -3.96 7.39
N ALA A 86 2.80 -3.15 8.34
CA ALA A 86 3.38 -3.07 9.68
C ALA A 86 3.17 -4.35 10.50
N GLU A 87 2.01 -4.99 10.40
CA GLU A 87 1.76 -6.30 11.03
C GLU A 87 2.61 -7.40 10.40
N LEU A 88 2.76 -7.37 9.08
CA LEU A 88 3.58 -8.32 8.34
C LEU A 88 5.07 -8.16 8.65
N ASN A 89 5.57 -6.92 8.77
CA ASN A 89 6.93 -6.64 9.24
C ASN A 89 7.19 -7.21 10.65
N LYS A 90 6.23 -7.06 11.58
CA LYS A 90 6.36 -7.67 12.93
C LYS A 90 6.41 -9.20 12.85
N LYS A 91 5.64 -9.82 11.95
CA LYS A 91 5.67 -11.27 11.72
C LYS A 91 7.02 -11.72 11.16
N VAL A 92 7.58 -10.98 10.21
CA VAL A 92 8.92 -11.23 9.66
C VAL A 92 9.99 -11.12 10.75
N GLU A 93 9.97 -10.07 11.57
CA GLU A 93 10.91 -9.90 12.69
C GLU A 93 10.81 -11.05 13.70
N ALA A 94 9.58 -11.46 14.06
CA ALA A 94 9.36 -12.59 14.96
C ALA A 94 9.88 -13.92 14.38
N LEU A 95 9.67 -14.17 13.08
CA LEU A 95 10.16 -15.36 12.40
C LEU A 95 11.69 -15.37 12.28
N GLN A 96 12.32 -14.24 11.98
CA GLN A 96 13.78 -14.09 11.96
C GLN A 96 14.39 -14.39 13.34
N ASN A 97 13.79 -13.85 14.41
CA ASN A 97 14.22 -14.16 15.78
C ASN A 97 14.09 -15.66 16.09
N LYS A 98 13.02 -16.32 15.61
CA LYS A 98 12.84 -17.75 15.81
C LYS A 98 13.83 -18.61 15.03
N VAL A 99 14.17 -18.22 13.81
CA VAL A 99 15.24 -18.84 13.01
C VAL A 99 16.56 -18.76 13.76
N ALA A 100 16.94 -17.57 14.25
CA ALA A 100 18.17 -17.38 15.01
C ALA A 100 18.22 -18.23 16.30
N GLU A 101 17.12 -18.31 17.05
CA GLU A 101 17.01 -19.14 18.25
C GLU A 101 17.19 -20.64 17.92
N LEU A 102 16.55 -21.12 16.84
CA LEU A 102 16.64 -22.52 16.41
C LEU A 102 18.04 -22.88 15.92
N GLU A 103 18.71 -21.98 15.19
CA GLU A 103 20.10 -22.16 14.76
C GLU A 103 21.06 -22.22 15.97
N GLU A 104 20.83 -21.39 16.99
CA GLU A 104 21.61 -21.43 18.23
C GLU A 104 21.37 -22.73 19.03
N GLU A 105 20.12 -23.19 19.13
CA GLU A 105 19.77 -24.47 19.76
C GLU A 105 20.39 -25.66 19.02
N LEU A 106 20.34 -25.66 17.69
CA LEU A 106 20.95 -26.70 16.86
C LEU A 106 22.47 -26.74 17.06
N SER A 107 23.14 -25.60 17.04
CA SER A 107 24.58 -25.52 17.29
C SER A 107 24.96 -26.11 18.65
N LYS A 108 24.17 -25.82 19.71
CA LYS A 108 24.39 -26.41 21.05
C LYS A 108 24.17 -27.91 21.07
N LEU A 109 23.17 -28.43 20.37
CA LEU A 109 22.90 -29.86 20.29
C LEU A 109 23.98 -30.60 19.50
N GLU A 110 24.47 -30.03 18.41
CA GLU A 110 25.58 -30.56 17.62
C GLU A 110 26.89 -30.62 18.43
N ASP A 111 27.18 -29.56 19.20
CA ASP A 111 28.32 -29.55 20.11
C ASP A 111 28.19 -30.64 21.20
N ASN A 112 26.98 -30.81 21.76
CA ASN A 112 26.72 -31.87 22.74
C ASN A 112 26.86 -33.27 22.14
N LEU A 113 26.41 -33.48 20.89
CA LEU A 113 26.58 -34.75 20.18
C LEU A 113 28.06 -35.05 19.97
N LYS A 114 28.85 -34.07 19.52
CA LYS A 114 30.30 -34.21 19.36
C LYS A 114 31.02 -34.52 20.67
N VAL A 115 30.60 -33.91 21.77
CA VAL A 115 31.10 -34.22 23.12
C VAL A 115 30.72 -35.65 23.52
N ALA A 116 29.50 -36.09 23.23
CA ALA A 116 29.03 -37.44 23.53
C ALA A 116 29.81 -38.51 22.73
N GLU A 117 30.06 -38.27 21.45
CA GLU A 117 30.91 -39.11 20.58
C GLU A 117 32.34 -39.20 21.12
N THR A 118 32.94 -38.06 21.45
CA THR A 118 34.33 -38.01 21.95
C THR A 118 34.48 -38.75 23.27
N ASN A 119 33.48 -38.70 24.15
CA ASN A 119 33.49 -39.36 25.45
C ASN A 119 32.96 -40.81 25.41
N ASN A 120 32.62 -41.36 24.25
CA ASN A 120 32.01 -42.69 24.11
C ASN A 120 30.78 -42.87 25.03
N VAL A 121 29.93 -41.85 25.09
CA VAL A 121 28.65 -41.92 25.82
C VAL A 121 27.75 -42.98 25.17
N GLU A 122 26.84 -43.57 25.95
CA GLU A 122 25.92 -44.63 25.53
C GLU A 122 25.11 -44.26 24.28
N ASP A 123 24.91 -45.24 23.39
CA ASP A 123 24.25 -45.03 22.09
C ASP A 123 22.85 -44.43 22.21
N TYR A 124 22.07 -44.83 23.23
CA TYR A 124 20.74 -44.25 23.48
C TYR A 124 20.76 -42.71 23.70
N ILE A 125 21.85 -42.17 24.29
CA ILE A 125 21.99 -40.72 24.49
C ILE A 125 22.33 -40.03 23.17
N LYS A 126 23.18 -40.65 22.34
CA LYS A 126 23.51 -40.13 21.00
C LYS A 126 22.29 -40.15 20.08
N GLU A 127 21.55 -41.25 20.05
CA GLU A 127 20.29 -41.37 19.28
C GLU A 127 19.27 -40.30 19.72
N GLY A 128 19.14 -40.04 21.02
CA GLY A 128 18.25 -38.98 21.53
C GLY A 128 18.69 -37.57 21.11
N LEU A 129 19.99 -37.30 21.03
CA LEU A 129 20.52 -36.04 20.53
C LEU A 129 20.33 -35.91 19.01
N GLU A 130 20.56 -36.97 18.25
CA GLU A 130 20.30 -37.02 16.80
C GLU A 130 18.82 -36.80 16.48
N GLU A 131 17.90 -37.43 17.23
CA GLU A 131 16.46 -37.22 17.09
C GLU A 131 16.05 -35.77 17.41
N ALA A 132 16.64 -35.18 18.46
CA ALA A 132 16.40 -33.79 18.82
C ALA A 132 16.91 -32.82 17.74
N ILE A 133 18.10 -33.07 17.18
CA ILE A 133 18.65 -32.30 16.05
C ILE A 133 17.73 -32.42 14.83
N ALA A 134 17.33 -33.62 14.44
CA ALA A 134 16.45 -33.84 13.30
C ALA A 134 15.10 -33.12 13.47
N THR A 135 14.53 -33.17 14.69
CA THR A 135 13.28 -32.45 15.01
C THR A 135 13.44 -30.94 14.89
N LYS A 136 14.54 -30.39 15.40
CA LYS A 136 14.82 -28.95 15.37
C LYS A 136 15.17 -28.45 13.96
N GLN A 137 15.86 -29.26 13.16
CA GLN A 137 16.12 -28.97 11.74
C GLN A 137 14.81 -28.91 10.94
N ALA A 138 13.86 -29.82 11.20
CA ALA A 138 12.54 -29.76 10.56
C ALA A 138 11.73 -28.52 10.99
N GLU A 139 11.83 -28.12 12.27
CA GLU A 139 11.22 -26.88 12.78
C GLU A 139 11.85 -25.64 12.12
N LEU A 140 13.17 -25.63 11.95
CA LEU A 140 13.91 -24.56 11.27
C LEU A 140 13.48 -24.43 9.81
N GLU A 141 13.43 -25.54 9.05
CA GLU A 141 13.02 -25.52 7.63
C GLU A 141 11.58 -25.00 7.48
N LYS A 142 10.68 -25.41 8.37
CA LYS A 142 9.29 -24.92 8.39
C LYS A 142 9.22 -23.42 8.70
N THR A 143 10.05 -22.94 9.62
CA THR A 143 10.11 -21.53 10.02
C THR A 143 10.73 -20.67 8.91
N GLN A 144 11.78 -21.14 8.24
CA GLN A 144 12.38 -20.49 7.07
C GLN A 144 11.38 -20.37 5.92
N LYS A 145 10.64 -21.44 5.58
CA LYS A 145 9.56 -21.35 4.58
C LYS A 145 8.49 -20.33 4.95
N ALA A 146 8.12 -20.24 6.23
CA ALA A 146 7.15 -19.26 6.71
C ALA A 146 7.71 -17.82 6.61
N LEU A 147 9.01 -17.63 6.87
CA LEU A 147 9.70 -16.36 6.72
C LEU A 147 9.76 -15.93 5.25
N ASP A 148 10.16 -16.82 4.35
CA ASP A 148 10.17 -16.55 2.89
C ASP A 148 8.77 -16.19 2.38
N THR A 149 7.73 -16.89 2.86
CA THR A 149 6.34 -16.56 2.53
C THR A 149 5.96 -15.15 3.00
N ALA A 150 6.27 -14.80 4.25
CA ALA A 150 5.97 -13.48 4.81
C ALA A 150 6.79 -12.35 4.13
N LEU A 151 8.01 -12.62 3.68
CA LEU A 151 8.83 -11.69 2.91
C LEU A 151 8.28 -11.48 1.49
N ASN A 152 7.76 -12.52 0.85
CA ASN A 152 7.10 -12.39 -0.45
C ASN A 152 5.81 -11.56 -0.35
N GLU A 153 5.06 -11.69 0.74
CA GLU A 153 3.89 -10.85 1.04
C GLU A 153 4.26 -9.35 1.25
N LEU A 154 5.50 -9.03 1.62
CA LEU A 154 6.02 -7.64 1.74
C LEU A 154 6.53 -7.06 0.41
N GLY A 155 6.57 -7.86 -0.66
CA GLY A 155 6.98 -7.40 -1.98
C GLY A 155 6.03 -6.35 -2.57
N PRO A 156 6.43 -5.65 -3.64
CA PRO A 156 5.68 -4.51 -4.21
C PRO A 156 4.25 -4.82 -4.69
N ASP A 157 3.81 -6.07 -4.69
CA ASP A 157 2.51 -6.55 -5.17
C ASP A 157 1.73 -7.28 -4.06
N GLY A 158 1.42 -6.58 -2.96
CA GLY A 158 0.57 -7.09 -1.87
C GLY A 158 -0.91 -7.35 -2.23
N ASP A 159 -1.24 -7.48 -3.51
CA ASP A 159 -2.53 -7.93 -4.02
C ASP A 159 -2.28 -8.58 -5.40
N GLU A 160 -2.25 -9.90 -5.44
CA GLU A 160 -3.10 -10.73 -6.29
C GLU A 160 -2.58 -12.17 -6.29
N GLU A 161 -3.51 -13.09 -6.09
CA GLU A 161 -3.37 -14.51 -6.36
C GLU A 161 -3.15 -14.71 -7.88
N GLU A 162 -1.98 -14.34 -8.42
CA GLU A 162 -1.61 -14.64 -9.79
C GLU A 162 -0.63 -15.81 -9.79
N THR A 163 -1.15 -16.98 -10.16
CA THR A 163 -0.36 -17.99 -10.86
C THR A 163 0.67 -17.28 -11.76
N PRO A 164 1.97 -17.64 -11.74
CA PRO A 164 2.95 -16.95 -12.56
C PRO A 164 2.48 -16.98 -14.02
N ALA A 165 2.17 -15.79 -14.54
CA ALA A 165 1.83 -15.60 -15.95
C ALA A 165 2.95 -16.24 -16.79
N PRO A 166 2.62 -17.08 -17.79
CA PRO A 166 3.64 -17.73 -18.61
C PRO A 166 4.42 -16.66 -19.36
N ALA A 167 5.73 -16.60 -19.10
CA ALA A 167 6.65 -15.73 -19.80
C ALA A 167 6.55 -15.95 -21.33
N PRO A 168 6.65 -14.88 -22.14
CA PRO A 168 6.48 -14.94 -23.58
C PRO A 168 7.48 -15.91 -24.22
N LYS A 169 6.97 -16.80 -25.06
CA LYS A 169 7.75 -17.71 -25.91
C LYS A 169 8.87 -16.94 -26.63
N PRO A 170 10.14 -17.38 -26.57
CA PRO A 170 11.16 -16.90 -27.48
C PRO A 170 10.82 -17.30 -28.92
N GLU A 171 10.61 -16.31 -29.79
CA GLU A 171 10.69 -16.54 -31.23
C GLU A 171 12.11 -16.98 -31.58
N LYS A 172 12.23 -18.10 -32.31
CA LYS A 172 13.51 -18.63 -32.80
C LYS A 172 14.26 -17.57 -33.62
N PRO A 173 15.51 -17.25 -33.29
CA PRO A 173 16.40 -16.59 -34.24
C PRO A 173 16.75 -17.56 -35.38
N ALA A 174 16.62 -17.09 -36.62
CA ALA A 174 17.08 -17.80 -37.81
C ALA A 174 18.63 -17.93 -37.81
N PRO A 175 19.20 -18.98 -38.44
CA PRO A 175 20.63 -19.29 -38.38
C PRO A 175 21.50 -18.27 -39.14
N ALA A 176 22.71 -18.09 -38.62
CA ALA A 176 23.69 -17.05 -38.94
C ALA A 176 24.29 -17.10 -40.36
N PRO A 177 24.66 -15.93 -40.93
CA PRO A 177 25.68 -15.84 -41.97
C PRO A 177 27.11 -15.61 -41.40
N ALA A 178 28.09 -16.11 -42.15
CA ALA A 178 29.51 -16.36 -41.84
C ALA A 178 30.41 -15.11 -41.61
N PRO A 179 31.68 -15.27 -41.15
CA PRO A 179 32.44 -14.25 -40.41
C PRO A 179 33.45 -13.43 -41.23
N LYS A 180 33.74 -12.18 -40.79
CA LYS A 180 35.04 -11.46 -40.87
C LYS A 180 34.94 -10.03 -40.27
N PRO A 181 36.05 -9.29 -39.97
CA PRO A 181 37.34 -9.59 -39.31
C PRO A 181 37.50 -8.86 -37.94
N GLU A 182 38.58 -9.22 -37.24
CA GLU A 182 39.00 -8.89 -35.87
C GLU A 182 39.03 -7.41 -35.43
N GLN A 183 38.54 -7.15 -34.21
CA GLN A 183 38.92 -6.02 -33.35
C GLN A 183 39.67 -6.55 -32.12
N PRO A 184 40.63 -5.79 -31.56
CA PRO A 184 41.54 -6.27 -30.52
C PRO A 184 40.79 -6.62 -29.22
N ALA A 185 41.24 -7.69 -28.56
CA ALA A 185 40.58 -8.32 -27.42
C ALA A 185 40.32 -7.35 -26.24
N PRO A 186 39.07 -7.21 -25.76
CA PRO A 186 38.81 -6.61 -24.46
C PRO A 186 39.28 -7.54 -23.33
N ALA A 187 39.77 -6.95 -22.25
CA ALA A 187 40.25 -7.67 -21.06
C ALA A 187 39.22 -8.71 -20.57
N PRO A 188 39.67 -9.88 -20.06
CA PRO A 188 38.77 -10.95 -19.65
C PRO A 188 37.79 -10.43 -18.59
N LYS A 189 36.50 -10.63 -18.88
CA LYS A 189 35.44 -10.45 -17.88
C LYS A 189 35.67 -11.45 -16.74
N PRO A 190 35.28 -11.13 -15.50
CA PRO A 190 35.31 -12.07 -14.40
C PRO A 190 34.64 -13.38 -14.82
N GLU A 191 35.32 -14.51 -14.64
CA GLU A 191 34.69 -15.82 -14.75
C GLU A 191 33.52 -15.87 -13.76
N LYS A 192 32.36 -16.35 -14.20
CA LYS A 192 31.27 -16.66 -13.28
C LYS A 192 31.79 -17.64 -12.25
N SER A 193 31.48 -17.42 -10.97
CA SER A 193 31.83 -18.36 -9.90
C SER A 193 31.28 -19.76 -10.23
N ALA A 194 32.02 -20.79 -9.83
CA ALA A 194 31.61 -22.19 -10.05
C ALA A 194 30.19 -22.47 -9.55
N ASP A 195 29.75 -21.79 -8.47
CA ASP A 195 28.39 -21.90 -7.94
C ASP A 195 27.33 -21.35 -8.89
N GLN A 196 27.59 -20.22 -9.57
CA GLN A 196 26.65 -19.68 -10.57
C GLN A 196 26.56 -20.58 -11.81
N GLN A 197 27.66 -21.22 -12.21
CA GLN A 197 27.62 -22.20 -13.30
C GLN A 197 26.85 -23.46 -12.89
N ALA A 198 27.02 -23.92 -11.64
CA ALA A 198 26.31 -25.10 -11.14
C ALA A 198 24.79 -24.85 -11.05
N GLU A 199 24.37 -23.65 -10.65
CA GLU A 199 22.97 -23.27 -10.54
C GLU A 199 22.31 -23.09 -11.93
N GLU A 200 23.00 -22.44 -12.87
CA GLU A 200 22.56 -22.36 -14.28
C GLU A 200 22.46 -23.75 -14.92
N ASP A 201 23.40 -24.67 -14.61
CA ASP A 201 23.37 -26.03 -15.13
C ASP A 201 22.25 -26.89 -14.51
N TYR A 202 21.94 -26.68 -13.23
CA TYR A 202 20.81 -27.34 -12.58
C TYR A 202 19.47 -26.88 -13.17
N ALA A 203 19.29 -25.56 -13.32
CA ALA A 203 18.12 -24.98 -13.96
C ALA A 203 17.93 -25.53 -15.39
N ARG A 204 19.00 -25.52 -16.20
CA ARG A 204 18.99 -26.02 -17.57
C ARG A 204 18.68 -27.52 -17.67
N ARG A 205 19.24 -28.36 -16.79
CA ARG A 205 18.94 -29.81 -16.78
C ARG A 205 17.48 -30.10 -16.41
N SER A 206 16.94 -29.37 -15.44
CA SER A 206 15.55 -29.56 -15.00
C SER A 206 14.55 -29.21 -16.09
N GLU A 207 14.83 -28.16 -16.88
CA GLU A 207 13.97 -27.73 -17.98
C GLU A 207 14.04 -28.71 -19.17
N GLU A 208 15.22 -29.26 -19.47
CA GLU A 208 15.35 -30.33 -20.47
C GLU A 208 14.61 -31.61 -20.07
N GLU A 209 14.64 -31.98 -18.79
CA GLU A 209 13.92 -33.15 -18.30
C GLU A 209 12.40 -32.97 -18.42
N TYR A 210 11.88 -31.80 -18.04
CA TYR A 210 10.46 -31.47 -18.19
C TYR A 210 10.01 -31.51 -19.65
N ASN A 211 10.78 -30.90 -20.56
CA ASN A 211 10.47 -30.92 -22.00
C ASN A 211 10.56 -32.33 -22.59
N ARG A 212 11.46 -33.18 -22.11
CA ARG A 212 11.54 -34.57 -22.55
C ARG A 212 10.38 -35.41 -22.04
N LEU A 213 9.82 -35.08 -20.87
CA LEU A 213 8.67 -35.77 -20.29
C LEU A 213 7.37 -35.44 -21.03
N THR A 214 7.16 -34.17 -21.41
CA THR A 214 5.96 -33.75 -22.16
C THR A 214 5.94 -34.30 -23.58
N GLN A 215 7.11 -34.39 -24.22
CA GLN A 215 7.26 -34.97 -25.56
C GLN A 215 7.10 -36.51 -25.61
N GLN A 216 7.10 -37.18 -24.45
CA GLN A 216 6.82 -38.61 -24.36
C GLN A 216 5.33 -38.93 -24.24
N GLN A 217 4.45 -37.92 -24.11
CA GLN A 217 3.02 -38.16 -24.19
C GLN A 217 2.62 -38.38 -25.66
N PRO A 218 1.92 -39.47 -26.00
CA PRO A 218 1.42 -39.67 -27.35
C PRO A 218 0.48 -38.51 -27.71
N PRO A 219 0.55 -37.97 -28.94
CA PRO A 219 -0.34 -36.90 -29.35
C PRO A 219 -1.80 -37.35 -29.17
N LYS A 220 -2.60 -36.50 -28.52
CA LYS A 220 -4.01 -36.78 -28.28
C LYS A 220 -4.71 -37.00 -29.63
N ALA A 221 -5.33 -38.16 -29.79
CA ALA A 221 -6.09 -38.49 -30.99
C ALA A 221 -7.28 -37.53 -31.13
N GLU A 222 -7.27 -36.71 -32.18
CA GLU A 222 -8.36 -35.81 -32.54
C GLU A 222 -9.52 -36.65 -33.11
N LYS A 223 -10.71 -36.57 -32.51
CA LYS A 223 -11.93 -37.23 -33.02
C LYS A 223 -12.32 -36.57 -34.35
N PRO A 224 -12.73 -37.34 -35.38
CA PRO A 224 -13.11 -36.76 -36.67
C PRO A 224 -14.39 -35.92 -36.53
N ALA A 225 -14.38 -34.75 -37.18
CA ALA A 225 -15.49 -33.81 -37.20
C ALA A 225 -16.73 -34.40 -37.90
N PRO A 226 -17.96 -34.12 -37.42
CA PRO A 226 -19.18 -34.59 -38.08
C PRO A 226 -19.40 -33.84 -39.40
N ALA A 227 -19.76 -34.61 -40.44
CA ALA A 227 -19.97 -34.09 -41.80
C ALA A 227 -21.18 -33.14 -41.88
N PRO A 228 -21.09 -32.06 -42.68
CA PRO A 228 -22.19 -31.10 -42.84
C PRO A 228 -23.36 -31.67 -43.66
N ALA A 229 -24.56 -31.18 -43.35
CA ALA A 229 -25.87 -31.62 -43.84
C ALA A 229 -26.17 -31.23 -45.30
#